data_AF-A0A3M5GM87-F1
#
_entry.id   AF-A0A3M5GM87-F1
#
_cell.length_a   1.000
_cell.length_b   1.000
_cell.length_c   1.000
_cell.angle_alpha   90.00
_cell.angle_beta   90.00
_cell.angle_gamma   90.00
#
_symmetry.space_group_name_H-M   'P 1'
#
loop_
_entity.id
_entity.type
_entity.pdbx_description
1 polymer ?
#
loop_
_entity_poly.entity_id
_entity_poly.type
_entity_poly.pdbx_seq_one_letter_code
_entity_poly.pdbx_strand_id
1 'polypeptide(L)' 'MKTVSFQGVQLTAGQKLRLKQQQHVRSFMNPFLTQQVAETLAVIEVRKEQGTKPERIWFVDRQEKGTPSIAEWMGY' A
#
# COMPACT_ATOMS: atom_id res chain seq x y z
N MET A 1 -23.46 -26.01 -34.27
CA MET A 1 -22.45 -26.22 -33.20
C MET A 1 -21.34 -25.18 -33.38
N LYS A 2 -21.06 -24.36 -32.37
CA LYS A 2 -19.92 -23.42 -32.40
C LYS A 2 -18.67 -24.18 -31.95
N THR A 3 -17.63 -24.22 -32.79
CA THR A 3 -16.31 -24.71 -32.42
C THR A 3 -15.65 -23.69 -31.50
N VAL A 4 -15.57 -23.99 -30.21
CA VAL A 4 -14.84 -23.17 -29.23
C VAL A 4 -13.41 -23.69 -29.19
N SER A 5 -12.42 -22.85 -29.50
CA SER A 5 -11.01 -23.22 -29.40
C SER A 5 -10.55 -23.19 -27.94
N PHE A 6 -9.90 -24.28 -27.49
CA PHE A 6 -9.29 -24.38 -26.14
C PHE A 6 -7.83 -23.86 -26.11
N GLN A 7 -7.39 -23.22 -27.19
CA GLN A 7 -6.05 -22.64 -27.29
C GLN A 7 -5.97 -21.41 -26.37
N GLY A 8 -5.25 -21.55 -25.26
CA GLY A 8 -5.13 -20.51 -24.22
C GLY A 8 -5.70 -20.88 -22.85
N VAL A 9 -6.34 -22.05 -22.70
CA VAL A 9 -6.84 -22.54 -21.39
C VAL A 9 -5.69 -22.94 -20.46
N GLN A 10 -4.52 -23.25 -21.01
CA GLN A 10 -3.36 -23.67 -20.24
C GLN A 10 -2.45 -22.48 -19.91
N LEU A 11 -2.07 -22.37 -18.65
CA LEU A 11 -1.08 -21.39 -18.21
C LEU A 11 0.24 -21.60 -18.96
N THR A 12 0.82 -20.52 -19.47
CA THR A 12 2.17 -20.54 -20.04
C THR A 12 3.20 -20.90 -18.97
N ALA A 13 4.41 -21.33 -19.37
CA ALA A 13 5.47 -21.67 -18.41
C ALA A 13 5.76 -20.52 -17.43
N GLY A 14 5.77 -19.28 -17.91
CA GLY A 14 5.95 -18.08 -17.08
C GLY A 14 4.78 -17.84 -16.11
N GLN A 15 3.54 -18.05 -16.56
CA GLN A 15 2.37 -17.95 -15.69
C GLN A 15 2.37 -19.03 -14.59
N LYS A 16 2.78 -20.26 -14.93
CA LYS A 16 2.95 -21.35 -13.95
C LYS A 16 4.02 -21.02 -12.91
N LEU A 17 5.15 -20.46 -13.35
CA LEU A 17 6.22 -20.03 -12.44
C LEU A 17 5.75 -18.95 -11.48
N ARG A 18 5.05 -17.91 -12.00
CA ARG A 18 4.49 -16.83 -11.19
C ARG A 18 3.46 -17.34 -10.18
N LEU A 19 2.61 -18.28 -10.58
CA LEU A 19 1.64 -18.90 -9.69
C LEU A 19 2.32 -19.68 -8.56
N LYS A 20 3.36 -20.47 -8.87
CA LYS A 20 4.16 -21.19 -7.87
C LYS A 20 4.83 -20.24 -6.89
N GLN A 21 5.41 -19.14 -7.38
CA GLN A 21 6.03 -18.11 -6.53
C GLN A 21 4.99 -17.48 -5.59
N GLN A 22 3.81 -17.14 -6.09
CA GLN A 22 2.72 -16.60 -5.26
C GLN A 22 2.26 -17.60 -4.19
N GLN A 23 2.12 -18.87 -4.54
CA GLN A 23 1.76 -19.94 -3.59
C GLN A 23 2.83 -20.10 -2.51
N HIS A 24 4.10 -20.08 -2.88
CA HIS A 24 5.21 -20.19 -1.94
C HIS A 24 5.25 -19.00 -0.97
N VAL A 25 5.11 -17.77 -1.48
CA VAL A 25 5.04 -16.57 -0.63
C VAL A 25 3.85 -16.64 0.33
N ARG A 26 2.67 -17.06 -0.16
CA ARG A 26 1.48 -17.26 0.70
C ARG A 26 1.72 -18.27 1.81
N SER A 27 2.44 -19.36 1.54
CA SER A 27 2.79 -20.37 2.56
C SER A 27 3.81 -19.87 3.58
N PHE A 28 4.69 -18.93 3.19
CA PHE A 28 5.69 -18.33 4.07
C PHE A 28 5.11 -17.19 4.92
N MET A 29 4.00 -16.57 4.49
CA MET A 29 3.39 -15.49 5.26
C MET A 29 2.89 -16.01 6.61
N ASN A 30 3.36 -15.36 7.69
CA ASN A 30 2.92 -15.66 9.04
C ASN A 30 1.39 -15.43 9.13
N PRO A 31 0.60 -16.44 9.50
CA PRO A 31 -0.86 -16.33 9.56
C PRO A 31 -1.33 -15.18 10.46
N PHE A 32 -0.57 -14.88 11.52
CA PHE A 32 -0.83 -13.75 12.40
C PHE A 32 -0.71 -12.40 11.68
N LEU A 33 0.34 -12.22 10.87
CA LEU A 33 0.52 -10.99 10.08
C LEU A 33 -0.59 -10.84 9.03
N THR A 34 -1.03 -11.94 8.42
CA THR A 34 -2.14 -11.89 7.45
C THR A 34 -3.45 -11.49 8.10
N GLN A 35 -3.73 -12.00 9.30
CA GLN A 35 -4.89 -11.63 10.08
C GLN A 35 -4.84 -10.16 10.49
N GLN A 36 -3.71 -9.71 11.03
CA GLN A 36 -3.52 -8.33 11.45
C GLN A 36 -3.72 -7.33 10.29
N VAL A 37 -3.19 -7.65 9.10
CA VAL A 37 -3.39 -6.83 7.91
C VAL A 37 -4.85 -6.80 7.49
N ALA A 38 -5.54 -7.95 7.47
CA ALA A 38 -6.95 -8.03 7.09
C ALA A 38 -7.84 -7.22 8.05
N GLU A 39 -7.61 -7.35 9.36
CA GLU A 39 -8.32 -6.58 10.40
C GLU A 39 -8.07 -5.07 10.25
N THR A 40 -6.81 -4.68 10.02
CA THR A 40 -6.44 -3.27 9.83
C THR A 40 -7.11 -2.68 8.58
N LEU A 41 -7.12 -3.42 7.47
CA LEU A 41 -7.76 -2.98 6.23
C LEU A 41 -9.27 -2.82 6.39
N ALA A 42 -9.94 -3.74 7.09
CA ALA A 42 -11.37 -3.65 7.36
C ALA A 42 -11.71 -2.39 8.20
N VAL A 43 -10.90 -2.08 9.22
CA VAL A 43 -11.06 -0.85 10.02
C VAL A 43 -10.86 0.40 9.18
N ILE A 44 -9.87 0.40 8.28
CA ILE A 44 -9.61 1.53 7.37
C ILE A 44 -10.78 1.72 6.39
N GLU A 45 -11.34 0.65 5.85
CA GLU A 45 -12.44 0.70 4.89
C GLU A 45 -13.71 1.27 5.53
N VAL A 46 -14.06 0.80 6.74
CA VAL A 46 -15.16 1.38 7.53
C VAL A 46 -14.93 2.86 7.83
N ARG A 47 -13.70 3.27 8.21
CA ARG A 47 -13.38 4.69 8.43
C ARG A 47 -13.48 5.54 7.16
N LYS A 48 -13.11 4.97 6.01
CA LYS A 48 -13.21 5.62 4.70
C LYS A 48 -14.68 5.84 4.31
N GLU A 49 -15.54 4.84 4.51
CA GLU A 49 -16.98 4.94 4.25
C GLU A 49 -17.68 5.91 5.20
N GLN A 50 -17.25 5.95 6.47
CA GLN A 50 -17.77 6.89 7.47
C GLN A 50 -17.36 8.35 7.25
N GLY A 51 -16.48 8.64 6.28
CA GLY A 51 -16.19 10.00 5.84
C GLY A 51 -15.58 10.88 6.94
N THR A 52 -14.77 10.32 7.84
CA THR A 52 -14.08 11.14 8.84
C THR A 52 -13.06 12.06 8.18
N LYS A 53 -13.22 13.38 8.37
CA LYS A 53 -12.14 14.34 8.19
C LYS A 53 -10.95 13.86 9.02
N PRO A 54 -9.78 13.59 8.43
CA PRO A 54 -8.64 13.22 9.23
C PRO A 54 -8.30 14.45 10.09
N GLU A 55 -8.35 14.30 11.41
CA GLU A 55 -8.20 15.42 12.35
C GLU A 55 -6.87 16.17 12.16
N ARG A 56 -5.87 15.49 11.60
CA ARG A 56 -4.53 16.01 11.36
C ARG A 56 -3.96 15.39 10.09
N ILE A 57 -4.30 15.92 8.91
CA ILE A 57 -3.74 15.41 7.66
C ILE A 57 -2.26 15.79 7.57
N TRP A 58 -1.90 17.04 7.87
CA TRP A 58 -0.52 17.51 7.88
C TRP A 58 -0.45 18.76 8.76
N PHE A 59 0.31 18.73 9.85
CA PHE A 59 0.63 19.93 10.64
C PHE A 59 2.15 20.02 10.78
N VAL A 60 2.67 21.23 10.67
CA VAL A 60 4.09 21.50 10.92
C VAL A 60 4.31 21.37 12.43
N ASP A 61 4.90 20.25 12.84
CA ASP A 61 5.17 19.95 14.26
C ASP A 61 6.25 20.87 14.83
N ARG A 62 7.24 21.23 14.00
CA ARG A 62 8.32 22.14 14.37
C ARG A 62 8.85 22.87 13.14
N GLN A 63 8.94 24.19 13.24
CA GLN A 63 9.61 25.03 12.25
C GLN A 63 10.78 25.72 12.95
N GLU A 64 11.99 25.22 12.72
CA GLU A 64 13.20 25.87 13.22
C GLU A 64 13.77 26.76 12.13
N LYS A 65 13.95 28.05 12.45
CA LYS A 65 14.89 28.88 11.71
C LYS A 65 16.26 28.66 12.35
N GLY A 66 17.25 28.30 11.53
CA GLY A 66 18.65 28.21 11.98
C GLY A 66 19.18 29.58 12.41
N THR A 67 20.49 29.67 12.64
CA THR A 67 21.14 30.96 12.94
C THR A 67 20.91 31.91 11.75
N PRO A 68 20.27 33.08 11.97
CA PRO A 68 20.05 34.03 10.89
C PRO A 68 21.40 34.50 10.34
N SER A 69 21.50 34.62 9.03
CA SER A 69 22.66 35.26 8.41
C SER A 69 22.71 36.75 8.75
N ILE A 70 23.88 37.38 8.63
CA ILE A 70 24.02 38.84 8.82
C ILE A 70 23.13 39.61 7.83
N ALA A 71 22.94 39.08 6.61
CA ALA A 71 22.07 39.68 5.60
C ALA A 71 20.59 39.67 6.04
N GLU A 72 20.12 38.51 6.53
CA GLU A 72 18.75 38.38 7.06
C GLU A 72 18.51 39.26 8.30
N TRP A 73 19.53 39.44 9.16
CA TRP A 73 19.44 40.34 10.32
C TRP A 73 19.31 41.82 9.91
N MET A 74 19.99 42.20 8.82
CA MET A 74 19.96 43.54 8.25
C MET A 74 18.75 43.78 7.32
N GLY A 75 17.88 42.78 7.14
CA GLY A 75 16.64 42.88 6.37
C GLY A 75 16.79 42.75 4.84
N TYR A 76 17.86 42.10 4.37
CA TYR A 76 18.12 41.80 2.95
C TYR A 76 17.73 40.38 2.55
#